data_AF-A0A212C0J3-F1
#
_entry.id   AF-A0A212C0J3-F1
#
_cell.length_a   1.000
_cell.length_b   1.000
_cell.length_c   1.000
_cell.angle_alpha   90.00
_cell.angle_beta   90.00
_cell.angle_gamma   90.00
#
_symmetry.space_group_name_H-M   'P 1'
#
loop_
_entity.id
_entity.type
_entity.pdbx_description
1 polymer ?
#
loop_
_entity_poly.entity_id
_entity_poly.type
_entity_poly.pdbx_seq_one_letter_code
_entity_poly.pdbx_strand_id
1 'polypeptide(L)'
;IIQSLGYNRLVLQIGRGKVVPEPFSTESFALDVYRYKDSLKEDLQKADLVISHAGAGSCLETLEKRKPLIVVINEKLMNNHQLELAKQLHKDGHLFYCTC
;
A
#
# COMPACT_ATOMS: atom_id res chain seq x y z
N ILE A 1 12.13 10.79 1.34
CA ILE A 1 10.92 11.36 0.69
C ILE A 1 9.72 11.31 1.64
N ILE A 2 9.23 10.15 2.08
CA ILE A 2 8.04 10.12 2.96
C ILE A 2 8.23 10.86 4.29
N GLN A 3 9.42 10.81 4.88
CA GLN A 3 9.72 11.57 6.10
C GLN A 3 9.64 13.09 5.90
N SER A 4 10.11 13.61 4.77
CA SER A 4 10.00 15.04 4.44
C SER A 4 8.56 15.46 4.12
N LEU A 5 7.66 14.52 3.87
CA LEU A 5 6.21 14.75 3.75
C LEU A 5 5.49 14.69 5.10
N GLY A 6 6.22 14.47 6.20
CA GLY A 6 5.68 14.44 7.57
C GLY A 6 5.35 13.05 8.12
N TYR A 7 5.56 11.98 7.34
CA TYR A 7 5.33 10.61 7.83
C TYR A 7 6.51 10.12 8.68
N ASN A 8 6.24 9.74 9.93
CA ASN A 8 7.25 9.27 10.88
C ASN A 8 7.30 7.73 11.02
N ARG A 9 6.39 7.00 10.37
CA ARG A 9 6.34 5.55 10.43
C ARG A 9 5.98 4.95 9.08
N LEU A 10 6.74 3.94 8.65
CA LEU A 10 6.46 3.12 7.49
C LEU A 10 6.31 1.68 7.94
N VAL A 11 5.22 1.05 7.52
CA VAL A 11 4.95 -0.36 7.80
C VAL A 11 4.90 -1.11 6.47
N LEU A 12 5.80 -2.07 6.29
CA LEU A 12 5.90 -2.87 5.07
C LEU A 12 5.39 -4.30 5.31
N GLN A 13 4.29 -4.64 4.65
CA GLN A 13 3.91 -6.03 4.45
C GLN A 13 4.64 -6.58 3.22
N ILE A 14 5.40 -7.66 3.40
CA ILE A 14 6.16 -8.29 2.31
C ILE A 14 5.71 -9.75 2.07
N GLY A 15 5.73 -10.17 0.80
CA GLY A 15 5.38 -11.53 0.39
C GLY A 15 6.44 -12.58 0.75
N ARG A 16 6.53 -13.71 0.04
CA ARG A 16 7.59 -14.74 0.26
C ARG A 16 8.88 -14.49 -0.55
N GLY A 17 9.08 -13.27 -1.01
CA GLY A 17 10.25 -12.90 -1.81
C GLY A 17 11.57 -12.98 -1.02
N LYS A 18 12.68 -13.03 -1.78
CA LYS A 18 14.05 -13.10 -1.23
C LYS A 18 14.51 -11.79 -0.59
N VAL A 19 13.98 -10.66 -1.06
CA VAL A 19 14.30 -9.35 -0.51
C VAL A 19 13.49 -9.15 0.77
N VAL A 20 14.21 -8.93 1.87
CA VAL A 20 13.65 -8.66 3.21
C VAL A 20 14.37 -7.44 3.75
N PRO A 21 13.73 -6.26 3.75
CA PRO A 21 14.32 -5.08 4.38
C PRO A 21 14.47 -5.32 5.88
N GLU A 22 15.57 -4.85 6.46
CA GLU A 22 15.74 -4.88 7.91
C GLU A 22 14.89 -3.75 8.55
N PRO A 23 14.06 -4.07 9.56
CA PRO A 23 13.34 -3.05 10.30
C PRO A 23 14.34 -2.19 11.09
N PHE A 24 14.04 -0.91 11.25
CA PHE A 24 14.88 0.01 12.03
C PHE A 24 14.04 1.12 12.65
N SER A 25 14.58 1.74 13.68
CA SER A 25 13.98 2.93 14.30
C SER A 25 15.06 3.96 14.61
N THR A 26 14.71 5.21 14.39
CA THR A 26 15.47 6.40 14.78
C THR A 26 14.60 7.25 15.71
N GLU A 27 15.10 8.41 16.17
CA GLU A 27 14.31 9.33 17.00
C GLU A 27 13.08 9.91 16.28
N SER A 28 13.13 10.03 14.94
CA SER A 28 12.12 10.72 14.14
C SER A 28 11.41 9.84 13.10
N PHE A 29 11.86 8.59 12.94
CA PHE A 29 11.32 7.68 11.93
C PHE A 29 11.47 6.21 12.31
N ALA A 30 10.44 5.41 12.04
CA ALA A 30 10.46 3.95 12.22
C ALA A 30 10.02 3.20 10.95
N LEU A 31 10.73 2.13 10.64
CA LEU A 31 10.40 1.14 9.61
C LEU A 31 10.09 -0.20 10.27
N ASP A 32 8.85 -0.64 10.18
CA ASP A 32 8.42 -1.98 10.55
C ASP A 32 8.26 -2.85 9.31
N VAL A 33 8.67 -4.11 9.40
CA VAL A 33 8.55 -5.07 8.29
C VAL A 33 7.95 -6.36 8.82
N TYR A 34 6.90 -6.85 8.16
CA TYR A 34 6.29 -8.14 8.51
C TYR A 34 5.87 -8.90 7.24
N ARG A 35 5.67 -10.22 7.39
CA ARG A 35 5.20 -11.09 6.31
C ARG A 35 3.68 -11.01 6.18
N TYR A 36 2.97 -12.11 5.96
CA TYR A 36 1.50 -12.08 5.96
C TYR A 36 0.98 -12.00 7.40
N LYS A 37 -0.12 -11.26 7.58
CA LYS A 37 -0.96 -11.28 8.77
C LYS A 37 -2.34 -11.79 8.37
N ASP A 38 -3.06 -12.36 9.33
CA ASP A 38 -4.43 -12.83 9.11
C ASP A 38 -5.42 -11.69 8.85
N SER A 39 -5.09 -10.46 9.27
CA SER A 39 -5.90 -9.27 9.02
C SER A 39 -5.04 -8.02 8.88
N LEU A 40 -5.42 -7.15 7.94
CA LEU A 40 -4.85 -5.80 7.77
C LEU A 40 -5.66 -4.72 8.48
N LYS A 41 -6.75 -5.09 9.16
CA LYS A 41 -7.71 -4.13 9.73
C LYS A 41 -7.06 -3.09 10.64
N GLU A 42 -6.18 -3.51 11.54
CA GLU A 42 -5.49 -2.60 12.45
C GLU A 42 -4.47 -1.70 11.73
N ASP A 43 -3.74 -2.27 10.77
CA ASP A 43 -2.74 -1.54 9.98
C ASP A 43 -3.44 -0.45 9.15
N LEU A 44 -4.54 -0.81 8.46
CA LEU A 44 -5.37 0.13 7.71
C LEU A 44 -6.00 1.19 8.62
N GLN A 45 -6.48 0.82 9.81
CA GLN A 45 -7.08 1.77 10.75
C GLN A 45 -6.07 2.83 11.20
N LYS A 46 -4.82 2.43 11.47
CA LYS A 46 -3.73 3.32 11.92
C LYS A 46 -3.07 4.09 10.78
N ALA A 47 -3.17 3.61 9.55
CA ALA A 47 -2.53 4.25 8.40
C ALA A 47 -3.20 5.58 8.02
N ASP A 48 -2.39 6.59 7.75
CA ASP A 48 -2.81 7.86 7.14
C ASP A 48 -2.79 7.80 5.60
N LEU A 49 -1.97 6.89 5.05
CA LEU A 49 -1.83 6.64 3.62
C LEU A 49 -1.49 5.16 3.41
N VAL A 50 -2.13 4.53 2.42
CA VAL A 50 -1.85 3.16 2.02
C VAL A 50 -1.28 3.13 0.61
N ILE A 51 -0.20 2.38 0.42
CA ILE A 51 0.40 2.10 -0.88
C ILE A 51 0.27 0.61 -1.13
N SER A 52 -0.40 0.21 -2.21
CA SER A 52 -0.65 -1.19 -2.51
C SER A 52 -0.29 -1.50 -3.96
N HIS A 53 0.37 -2.64 -4.19
CA HIS A 53 0.32 -3.24 -5.53
C HIS A 53 -1.12 -3.67 -5.79
N ALA A 54 -1.65 -3.51 -7.00
CA ALA A 54 -3.08 -3.61 -7.35
C ALA A 54 -3.85 -4.94 -7.05
N GLY A 55 -3.51 -5.66 -5.99
CA GLY A 55 -4.29 -6.74 -5.42
C GLY A 55 -5.66 -6.26 -4.98
N ALA A 56 -6.69 -6.87 -5.57
CA ALA A 56 -8.08 -6.47 -5.39
C ALA A 56 -8.51 -6.46 -3.91
N GLY A 57 -8.13 -7.47 -3.11
CA GLY A 57 -8.51 -7.58 -1.71
C GLY A 57 -7.99 -6.39 -0.87
N SER A 58 -6.69 -6.12 -0.94
CA SER A 58 -6.08 -5.00 -0.21
C SER A 58 -6.63 -3.63 -0.65
N CYS A 59 -6.91 -3.45 -1.95
CA CYS A 59 -7.52 -2.22 -2.44
C CYS A 59 -8.94 -2.03 -1.90
N LEU A 60 -9.79 -3.07 -1.98
CA LEU A 60 -11.18 -3.01 -1.50
C LEU A 60 -11.23 -2.77 0.01
N GLU A 61 -10.46 -3.50 0.82
CA GLU A 61 -10.40 -3.30 2.26
C GLU A 61 -9.97 -1.87 2.64
N THR A 62 -9.02 -1.30 1.89
CA THR A 62 -8.57 0.09 2.10
C THR A 62 -9.66 1.11 1.80
N LEU A 63 -10.37 0.92 0.68
CA LEU A 63 -11.47 1.78 0.26
C LEU A 63 -12.66 1.70 1.22
N GLU A 64 -12.99 0.51 1.72
CA GLU A 64 -14.01 0.31 2.76
C GLU A 64 -13.68 1.07 4.05
N LYS A 65 -12.38 1.20 4.39
CA LYS A 65 -11.91 2.01 5.52
C LYS A 65 -11.79 3.50 5.22
N ARG A 66 -12.13 3.93 4.00
CA ARG A 66 -12.04 5.31 3.51
C ARG A 66 -10.63 5.90 3.70
N LYS A 67 -9.61 5.07 3.51
CA LYS A 67 -8.22 5.48 3.64
C LYS A 67 -7.68 5.95 2.29
N PRO A 68 -6.86 7.03 2.24
CA PRO A 68 -6.17 7.42 1.04
C PRO A 68 -5.33 6.25 0.49
N LEU A 69 -5.49 5.95 -0.80
CA LEU A 69 -4.88 4.81 -1.45
C LEU A 69 -4.08 5.26 -2.68
N ILE A 70 -2.84 4.79 -2.76
CA ILE A 70 -2.01 4.82 -3.98
C ILE A 70 -1.84 3.39 -4.47
N VAL A 71 -2.25 3.14 -5.70
CA VAL A 71 -2.13 1.82 -6.35
C VAL A 71 -0.92 1.81 -7.28
N VAL A 72 0.00 0.89 -7.07
CA VAL A 72 1.17 0.66 -7.93
C VAL A 72 0.91 -0.56 -8.81
N ILE A 73 0.80 -0.35 -10.12
CA ILE A 73 0.44 -1.40 -11.07
C ILE A 73 1.73 -1.98 -11.65
N ASN A 74 1.92 -3.29 -11.48
CA ASN A 74 3.02 -4.01 -12.12
C ASN A 74 2.61 -4.39 -13.56
N GLU A 75 3.23 -3.74 -14.55
CA GLU A 75 2.88 -3.95 -15.97
C GLU A 75 3.29 -5.34 -16.48
N LYS A 76 4.25 -6.00 -15.82
CA LYS A 76 4.77 -7.33 -16.23
C LYS A 76 3.90 -8.50 -15.82
N LEU A 77 3.01 -8.29 -14.84
CA LEU A 77 2.07 -9.30 -14.33
C LEU A 77 0.64 -9.09 -14.87
N MET A 78 0.46 -8.19 -15.85
CA MET A 78 -0.85 -7.67 -16.23
C MET A 78 -1.83 -8.74 -16.74
N ASN A 79 -2.89 -8.94 -15.97
CA ASN A 79 -4.24 -9.14 -16.52
C ASN A 79 -4.94 -7.78 -16.52
N ASN A 80 -5.58 -7.40 -17.64
CA ASN A 80 -6.15 -6.05 -17.87
C ASN A 80 -7.13 -5.55 -16.78
N HIS A 81 -7.72 -6.45 -16.00
CA HIS A 81 -8.75 -6.13 -15.02
C HIS A 81 -8.28 -5.25 -13.84
N GLN A 82 -7.03 -5.38 -13.38
CA GLN A 82 -6.54 -4.54 -12.27
C GLN A 82 -6.36 -3.09 -12.68
N LEU A 83 -5.92 -2.87 -13.93
CA LEU A 83 -5.77 -1.53 -14.50
C LEU A 83 -7.13 -0.87 -14.72
N GLU A 84 -8.11 -1.63 -15.21
CA GLU A 84 -9.47 -1.12 -15.41
C GLU A 84 -10.12 -0.69 -14.08
N LEU A 85 -9.98 -1.50 -13.04
CA LEU A 85 -10.44 -1.16 -11.69
C LEU A 85 -9.74 0.10 -11.16
N ALA A 86 -8.41 0.18 -11.24
CA ALA A 86 -7.66 1.34 -10.78
C ALA A 86 -8.03 2.63 -11.56
N LYS A 87 -8.22 2.53 -12.88
CA LYS A 87 -8.67 3.64 -13.73
C LYS A 87 -10.05 4.13 -13.33
N GLN A 88 -11.00 3.21 -13.10
CA GLN A 88 -12.35 3.56 -12.73
C GLN A 88 -12.39 4.23 -11.35
N LEU A 89 -11.73 3.64 -10.35
CA LEU A 89 -11.65 4.19 -9.00
C LEU A 89 -10.93 5.54 -8.95
N HIS A 90 -9.93 5.75 -9.81
CA HIS A 90 -9.29 7.05 -9.96
C HIS A 90 -10.23 8.10 -10.55
N LYS A 91 -10.97 7.74 -11.61
CA LYS A 91 -11.97 8.60 -12.23
C LYS A 91 -13.07 9.01 -11.24
N ASP A 92 -13.43 8.11 -10.35
CA ASP A 92 -14.43 8.34 -9.30
C ASP A 92 -13.85 9.07 -8.06
N GLY A 93 -12.56 9.43 -8.08
CA GLY A 93 -11.90 10.23 -7.05
C GLY A 93 -11.51 9.46 -5.79
N HIS A 94 -11.45 8.13 -5.85
CA HIS A 94 -11.20 7.27 -4.69
C HIS A 94 -9.71 6.98 -4.44
N LEU A 95 -8.87 7.01 -5.47
CA LEU A 95 -7.44 6.70 -5.36
C LEU A 95 -6.58 7.38 -6.42
N PHE A 96 -5.27 7.39 -6.20
CA PHE A 96 -4.26 7.66 -7.24
C PHE A 96 -3.59 6.35 -7.65
N TYR A 97 -3.08 6.27 -8.88
CA TYR A 97 -2.31 5.11 -9.33
C TYR A 97 -1.10 5.51 -10.17
N CYS A 98 -0.09 4.65 -10.17
CA CYS A 98 1.09 4.74 -11.02
C CYS A 98 1.53 3.34 -11.50
N THR A 99 2.43 3.28 -12.47
CA THR A 99 2.96 2.03 -13.04
C THR A 99 4.45 1.83 -12.70
N CYS A 100 4.89 0.58 -12.66
CA CYS A 100 6.28 0.16 -12.44
C CYS A 100 6.68 -1.09 -13.25
#